data_AF-A0A9D9HCK4-F1
#
_entry.id   AF-A0A9D9HCK4-F1
#
_cell.length_a   1.000
_cell.length_b   1.000
_cell.length_c   1.000
_cell.angle_alpha   90.00
_cell.angle_beta   90.00
_cell.angle_gamma   90.00
#
_symmetry.space_group_name_H-M   'P 1'
#
loop_
_entity.id
_entity.type
_entity.pdbx_description
1 polymer ?
#
loop_
_entity_poly.entity_id
_entity_poly.type
_entity_poly.pdbx_seq_one_letter_code
_entity_poly.pdbx_strand_id
1 'polypeptide(L)'
;MKDKIFAVIDTNVIVSALISSNLESNPVKVFRAIVQERIVPLFNDEILEEYKSVLSRPKFHLDLPLIETVIKAIIADGLNIDRAPTADIDFPDPKDIVFYEVALSVEGSYLVTGNIKHFPVKPFVVTPAEMVRILAD
;
A
#
# COMPACT_ATOMS: atom_id res chain seq x y z
N MET A 1 -1.22 -9.55 -22.46
CA MET A 1 -0.79 -9.40 -21.06
C MET A 1 -1.83 -8.51 -20.40
N LYS A 2 -2.42 -8.87 -19.26
CA LYS A 2 -3.16 -7.88 -18.48
C LYS A 2 -2.12 -6.82 -18.06
N ASP A 3 -2.44 -5.55 -18.24
CA ASP A 3 -1.56 -4.47 -17.80
C ASP A 3 -1.36 -4.60 -16.28
N LYS A 4 -0.09 -4.60 -15.85
CA LYS A 4 0.25 -4.64 -14.42
C LYS A 4 -0.21 -3.35 -13.77
N ILE A 5 -0.83 -3.42 -12.60
CA ILE A 5 -1.25 -2.24 -11.85
C ILE A 5 -0.12 -1.82 -10.93
N PHE A 6 0.31 -0.57 -11.01
CA PHE A 6 1.25 0.01 -10.06
C PHE A 6 0.47 0.62 -8.91
N ALA A 7 0.87 0.33 -7.67
CA ALA A 7 0.20 0.94 -6.52
C ALA A 7 1.12 1.10 -5.31
N VAL A 8 1.01 2.24 -4.63
CA VAL A 8 1.45 2.40 -3.25
C VAL A 8 0.37 1.81 -2.34
N ILE A 9 0.77 0.98 -1.39
CA ILE A 9 -0.15 0.37 -0.44
C ILE A 9 0.03 1.05 0.91
N ASP A 10 -1.03 1.64 1.46
CA ASP A 10 -0.98 2.17 2.81
C ASP A 10 -0.76 1.02 3.81
N THR A 11 0.00 1.30 4.86
CA THR A 11 0.31 0.36 5.93
C THR A 11 -0.95 -0.22 6.57
N ASN A 12 -2.04 0.57 6.68
CA ASN A 12 -3.27 0.07 7.27
C ASN A 12 -3.90 -1.09 6.46
N VAL A 13 -3.68 -1.14 5.13
CA VAL A 13 -4.14 -2.22 4.26
C VAL A 13 -3.32 -3.47 4.48
N ILE A 14 -1.99 -3.35 4.59
CA ILE A 14 -1.08 -4.47 4.89
C ILE A 14 -1.42 -5.06 6.26
N VAL A 15 -1.54 -4.23 7.30
CA VAL A 15 -1.94 -4.66 8.64
C VAL A 15 -3.27 -5.41 8.58
N SER A 16 -4.28 -4.82 7.94
CA SER A 16 -5.62 -5.42 7.84
C SER A 16 -5.59 -6.75 7.10
N ALA A 17 -4.75 -6.91 6.08
CA ALA A 17 -4.59 -8.17 5.36
C ALA A 17 -3.98 -9.25 6.25
N LEU A 18 -2.94 -8.92 7.04
CA LEU A 18 -2.21 -9.89 7.86
C LEU A 18 -2.97 -10.35 9.10
N ILE A 19 -3.78 -9.49 9.72
CA ILE A 19 -4.55 -9.83 10.93
C ILE A 19 -5.97 -10.34 10.63
N SER A 20 -6.41 -10.29 9.37
CA SER A 20 -7.78 -10.69 9.01
C SER A 20 -7.95 -12.21 9.07
N SER A 21 -9.01 -12.65 9.76
CA SER A 21 -9.50 -14.03 9.71
C SER A 21 -10.38 -14.31 8.48
N ASN A 22 -10.77 -13.27 7.74
CA ASN A 22 -11.59 -13.38 6.55
C ASN A 22 -10.72 -13.28 5.28
N LEU A 23 -10.44 -14.43 4.68
CA LEU A 23 -9.64 -14.55 3.45
C LEU A 23 -10.27 -13.88 2.22
N GLU A 24 -11.56 -13.53 2.30
CA GLU A 24 -12.31 -12.84 1.26
C GLU A 24 -12.44 -11.33 1.48
N SER A 25 -11.85 -10.80 2.56
CA SER A 25 -11.79 -9.36 2.81
C SER A 25 -10.99 -8.63 1.73
N ASN A 26 -11.36 -7.39 1.43
CA ASN A 26 -10.71 -6.61 0.37
C ASN A 26 -9.21 -6.37 0.62
N PRO A 27 -8.71 -6.09 1.84
CA PRO A 27 -7.27 -6.01 2.10
C PRO A 27 -6.52 -7.31 1.78
N VAL A 28 -7.09 -8.48 2.14
CA VAL A 28 -6.50 -9.78 1.79
C VAL A 28 -6.45 -9.99 0.28
N LYS A 29 -7.51 -9.58 -0.45
CA LYS A 29 -7.55 -9.65 -1.91
C LYS A 29 -6.51 -8.73 -2.58
N VAL A 30 -6.29 -7.53 -2.04
CA VAL A 30 -5.22 -6.62 -2.48
C VAL A 30 -3.86 -7.27 -2.25
N PHE A 31 -3.60 -7.79 -1.05
CA PHE A 31 -2.33 -8.46 -0.74
C PHE A 31 -2.10 -9.69 -1.63
N ARG A 32 -3.14 -10.49 -1.87
CA ARG A 32 -3.09 -11.62 -2.81
C ARG A 32 -2.77 -11.17 -4.24
N ALA A 33 -3.27 -10.01 -4.67
CA ALA A 33 -2.96 -9.47 -5.99
C ALA A 33 -1.49 -9.04 -6.13
N ILE A 34 -0.84 -8.61 -5.04
CA ILE A 34 0.62 -8.36 -5.01
C ILE A 34 1.38 -9.68 -5.22
N VAL A 35 1.06 -10.70 -4.43
CA VAL A 35 1.70 -12.04 -4.53
C VAL A 35 1.48 -12.71 -5.89
N GLN A 36 0.37 -12.36 -6.57
CA GLN A 36 0.05 -12.83 -7.92
C GLN A 36 0.64 -11.93 -9.03
N GLU A 37 1.48 -10.96 -8.69
CA GLU A 37 2.07 -9.96 -9.58
C GLU A 37 1.06 -9.15 -10.42
N ARG A 38 -0.20 -9.09 -9.99
CA ARG A 38 -1.24 -8.26 -10.62
C ARG A 38 -1.13 -6.81 -10.14
N ILE A 39 -0.65 -6.62 -8.92
CA ILE A 39 -0.19 -5.33 -8.40
C ILE A 39 1.32 -5.38 -8.24
N VAL A 40 2.00 -4.38 -8.77
CA VAL A 40 3.41 -4.07 -8.52
C VAL A 40 3.45 -3.00 -7.43
N PRO A 41 3.86 -3.33 -6.19
CA PRO A 41 3.92 -2.36 -5.12
C PRO A 41 5.01 -1.32 -5.39
N LEU A 42 4.66 -0.05 -5.23
CA LEU A 42 5.58 1.08 -5.26
C LEU A 42 5.94 1.45 -3.83
N PHE A 43 7.23 1.60 -3.53
CA PHE A 43 7.70 1.95 -2.20
C PHE A 43 8.97 2.79 -2.27
N ASN A 44 9.34 3.40 -1.15
CA ASN A 44 10.68 3.89 -0.89
C ASN A 44 11.12 3.42 0.51
N ASP A 45 12.32 3.80 0.94
CA ASP A 45 12.85 3.37 2.24
C ASP A 45 11.99 3.87 3.42
N GLU A 46 11.43 5.08 3.35
CA GLU A 46 10.53 5.63 4.39
C GLU A 46 9.25 4.78 4.54
N ILE A 47 8.64 4.36 3.43
CA ILE A 47 7.47 3.47 3.46
C ILE A 47 7.83 2.12 4.07
N LEU A 48 8.98 1.54 3.71
CA LEU A 48 9.45 0.28 4.28
C LEU A 48 9.73 0.39 5.79
N GLU A 49 10.25 1.53 6.24
CA GLU A 49 10.44 1.83 7.66
C GLU A 49 9.11 1.97 8.41
N GLU A 50 8.11 2.65 7.82
CA GLU A 50 6.77 2.74 8.40
C GLU A 50 6.13 1.34 8.50
N TYR A 51 6.26 0.49 7.46
CA TYR A 51 5.80 -0.90 7.52
C TYR A 51 6.44 -1.67 8.68
N LYS A 52 7.78 -1.63 8.80
CA LYS A 52 8.51 -2.29 9.90
C LYS A 52 8.02 -1.80 11.26
N SER A 53 7.93 -0.48 11.42
CA SER A 53 7.54 0.17 12.67
C SER A 53 6.12 -0.18 13.08
N VAL A 54 5.17 -0.13 12.14
CA VAL A 54 3.75 -0.40 12.41
C VAL A 54 3.50 -1.88 12.64
N LEU A 55 4.03 -2.75 11.77
CA LEU A 55 3.80 -4.20 11.87
C LEU A 55 4.39 -4.78 13.15
N SER A 56 5.49 -4.20 13.66
CA SER A 56 6.12 -4.63 14.93
C SER A 56 5.36 -4.20 16.18
N ARG A 57 4.25 -3.45 16.07
CA ARG A 57 3.47 -3.01 17.25
C ARG A 57 2.84 -4.23 17.94
N PRO A 58 3.05 -4.44 19.26
CA PRO A 58 2.59 -5.64 19.96
C PRO A 58 1.09 -5.94 19.85
N LYS A 59 0.27 -4.90 19.69
CA LYS A 59 -1.20 -5.00 19.54
C LYS A 59 -1.66 -5.80 18.31
N PHE A 60 -0.79 -6.00 17.31
CA PHE A 60 -1.12 -6.78 16.12
C PHE A 60 -0.76 -8.26 16.26
N HIS A 61 0.00 -8.63 17.30
CA HIS A 61 0.40 -10.02 17.57
C HIS A 61 1.04 -10.74 16.37
N LEU A 62 1.76 -10.00 15.52
CA LEU A 62 2.52 -10.53 14.40
C LEU A 62 3.92 -10.93 14.87
N ASP A 63 4.42 -12.09 14.44
CA ASP A 63 5.77 -12.51 14.74
C ASP A 63 6.79 -11.85 13.79
N LEU A 64 8.03 -11.69 14.26
CA LEU A 64 9.09 -11.05 13.48
C LEU A 64 9.38 -11.79 12.16
N PRO A 65 9.43 -13.14 12.10
CA PRO A 65 9.62 -13.86 10.85
C PRO A 65 8.57 -13.57 9.78
N LEU A 66 7.29 -13.45 10.15
CA LEU A 66 6.22 -13.07 9.24
C LEU A 66 6.42 -11.64 8.71
N ILE A 67 6.73 -10.69 9.60
CA ILE A 67 6.96 -9.29 9.23
C ILE A 67 8.10 -9.19 8.21
N GLU A 68 9.23 -9.85 8.48
CA GLU A 68 10.36 -9.89 7.55
C GLU A 68 10.01 -10.54 6.21
N THR A 69 9.23 -11.63 6.24
CA THR A 69 8.79 -12.34 5.03
C THR A 69 7.92 -11.44 4.16
N VAL A 70 6.98 -10.73 4.76
CA VAL A 70 6.09 -9.79 4.05
C VAL A 70 6.89 -8.66 3.42
N ILE A 71 7.81 -8.04 4.16
CA ILE A 71 8.64 -6.96 3.63
C ILE A 71 9.52 -7.45 2.48
N LYS A 72 10.12 -8.64 2.62
CA LYS A 72 10.93 -9.26 1.54
C LYS A 72 10.08 -9.51 0.29
N ALA A 73 8.84 -9.97 0.43
CA ALA A 73 7.94 -10.16 -0.71
C ALA A 73 7.61 -8.83 -1.40
N ILE A 74 7.28 -7.78 -0.63
CA ILE A 74 7.02 -6.44 -1.19
C ILE A 74 8.24 -5.91 -1.96
N ILE A 75 9.46 -6.11 -1.43
CA ILE A 75 10.69 -5.69 -2.10
C ILE A 75 10.94 -6.51 -3.37
N ALA A 76 10.71 -7.83 -3.33
CA ALA A 76 10.95 -8.72 -4.45
C ALA A 76 10.00 -8.46 -5.64
N ASP A 77 8.74 -8.16 -5.35
CA ASP A 77 7.68 -8.00 -6.35
C ASP A 77 7.42 -6.52 -6.72
N GLY A 78 8.08 -5.58 -6.03
CA GLY A 78 7.85 -4.15 -6.13
C GLY A 78 8.95 -3.34 -6.79
N LEU A 79 8.74 -2.02 -6.83
CA LEU A 79 9.69 -1.03 -7.35
C LEU A 79 10.01 0.01 -6.27
N ASN A 80 11.32 0.25 -6.08
CA ASN A 80 11.80 1.37 -5.27
C ASN A 80 11.73 2.66 -6.10
N ILE A 81 10.95 3.62 -5.65
CA ILE A 81 10.60 4.85 -6.37
C ILE A 81 10.91 6.06 -5.48
N ASP A 82 11.69 7.00 -6.01
CA ASP A 82 11.88 8.30 -5.37
C ASP A 82 10.56 9.08 -5.36
N ARG A 83 10.28 9.77 -4.26
CA ARG A 83 9.04 10.53 -4.11
C ARG A 83 9.13 11.87 -4.86
N ALA A 84 8.08 12.19 -5.61
CA ALA A 84 7.91 13.46 -6.30
C ALA A 84 7.33 14.50 -5.32
N PRO A 85 8.03 15.61 -5.03
CA PRO A 85 7.53 16.60 -4.10
C PRO A 85 6.19 17.18 -4.53
N THR A 86 5.27 17.30 -3.59
CA THR A 86 4.00 18.00 -3.80
C THR A 86 4.05 19.38 -3.17
N ALA A 87 3.84 20.41 -3.99
CA ALA A 87 3.63 21.77 -3.50
C ALA A 87 2.14 21.97 -3.16
N ASP A 88 1.88 22.76 -2.11
CA ASP A 88 0.57 23.33 -1.81
C ASP A 88 -0.56 22.33 -1.47
N ILE A 89 -0.22 21.16 -0.93
CA ILE A 89 -1.19 20.21 -0.37
C ILE A 89 -1.03 20.17 1.15
N ASP A 90 -2.10 20.50 1.87
CA ASP A 90 -2.15 20.36 3.32
C ASP A 90 -2.60 18.94 3.70
N PHE A 91 -1.76 18.25 4.47
CA PHE A 91 -2.05 16.90 4.96
C PHE A 91 -2.32 16.95 6.47
N PRO A 92 -3.39 16.28 6.96
CA PRO A 92 -3.64 16.20 8.39
C PRO A 92 -2.52 15.49 9.18
N ASP A 93 -1.87 14.49 8.56
CA ASP A 93 -0.75 13.75 9.12
C ASP A 93 0.45 13.83 8.16
N PRO A 94 1.61 14.38 8.59
CA PRO A 94 2.83 14.41 7.79
C PRO A 94 3.32 13.03 7.33
N LYS A 95 2.95 11.95 8.04
CA LYS A 95 3.32 10.58 7.65
C LYS A 95 2.61 10.09 6.40
N ASP A 96 1.46 10.66 6.06
CA ASP A 96 0.69 10.28 4.88
C ASP A 96 1.30 10.86 3.58
N ILE A 97 2.08 11.93 3.68
CA ILE A 97 2.71 12.63 2.55
C ILE A 97 3.52 11.66 1.67
N VAL A 98 4.38 10.84 2.28
CA VAL A 98 5.28 9.97 1.51
C VAL A 98 4.53 8.95 0.66
N PHE A 99 3.42 8.41 1.15
CA PHE A 99 2.59 7.47 0.38
C PHE A 99 1.98 8.13 -0.85
N TYR A 100 1.52 9.37 -0.68
CA TYR A 100 0.92 10.14 -1.76
C TYR A 100 1.97 10.59 -2.80
N GLU A 101 3.13 11.08 -2.35
CA GLU A 101 4.21 11.54 -3.23
C GLU A 101 4.82 10.40 -4.05
N VAL A 102 5.00 9.21 -3.45
CA VAL A 102 5.47 8.03 -4.19
C VAL A 102 4.44 7.59 -5.23
N ALA A 103 3.14 7.62 -4.93
CA ALA A 103 2.10 7.29 -5.90
C ALA A 103 2.07 8.27 -7.09
N LEU A 104 2.27 9.57 -6.82
CA LEU A 104 2.34 10.59 -7.88
C LEU A 104 3.57 10.45 -8.78
N SER A 105 4.61 9.76 -8.33
CA SER A 105 5.86 9.62 -9.07
C SER A 105 5.74 8.65 -10.25
N VAL A 106 4.69 7.83 -10.28
CA VAL A 106 4.40 6.89 -11.36
C VAL A 106 3.03 7.21 -11.94
N GLU A 107 3.02 7.67 -13.19
CA GLU A 107 1.78 7.98 -13.92
C GLU A 107 0.87 6.75 -14.00
N GLY A 108 -0.42 6.94 -13.72
CA GLY A 108 -1.42 5.88 -13.73
C GLY A 108 -1.34 4.91 -12.55
N SER A 109 -0.47 5.15 -11.57
CA SER A 109 -0.44 4.36 -10.34
C SER A 109 -1.54 4.76 -9.35
N TYR A 110 -1.84 3.87 -8.41
CA TYR A 110 -2.84 4.08 -7.36
C TYR A 110 -2.21 4.23 -5.98
N LEU A 111 -2.89 4.93 -5.09
CA LEU A 111 -2.68 4.85 -3.65
C LEU A 111 -3.85 4.08 -3.03
N VAL A 112 -3.57 2.90 -2.48
CA VAL A 112 -4.59 2.05 -1.85
C VAL A 112 -4.59 2.26 -0.34
N THR A 113 -5.66 2.82 0.21
CA THR A 113 -5.76 3.17 1.64
C THR A 113 -7.14 2.88 2.21
N GLY A 114 -7.20 2.39 3.45
CA GLY A 114 -8.45 2.36 4.21
C GLY A 114 -8.82 3.69 4.88
N ASN A 115 -7.94 4.70 4.83
CA ASN A 115 -8.06 5.99 5.52
C ASN A 115 -8.22 7.15 4.53
N ILE A 116 -9.08 7.02 3.51
CA ILE A 116 -9.22 8.01 2.41
C ILE A 116 -9.30 9.46 2.89
N LYS A 117 -9.97 9.73 4.02
CA LYS A 117 -10.12 11.08 4.58
C LYS A 117 -8.79 11.78 4.96
N HIS A 118 -7.67 11.05 5.04
CA HIS A 118 -6.34 11.61 5.30
C HIS A 118 -5.67 12.17 4.05
N PHE A 119 -6.18 11.80 2.86
CA PHE A 119 -5.59 12.14 1.59
C PHE A 119 -6.48 13.12 0.82
N PRO A 120 -5.88 13.91 -0.10
CA PRO A 120 -6.65 14.69 -1.06
C PRO A 120 -7.60 13.80 -1.86
N VAL A 121 -8.81 14.31 -2.13
CA VAL A 121 -9.79 13.60 -2.95
C VAL A 121 -9.31 13.60 -4.41
N LYS A 122 -8.74 12.47 -4.85
CA LYS A 122 -8.20 12.25 -6.19
C LYS A 122 -8.60 10.88 -6.73
N PRO A 123 -8.78 10.70 -8.04
CA PRO A 123 -9.20 9.43 -8.64
C PRO A 123 -8.24 8.24 -8.37
N PHE A 124 -6.96 8.52 -8.15
CA PHE A 124 -5.96 7.49 -7.89
C PHE A 124 -5.89 7.08 -6.41
N VAL A 125 -6.53 7.81 -5.49
CA VAL A 125 -6.63 7.44 -4.08
C VAL A 125 -7.87 6.58 -3.89
N VAL A 126 -7.66 5.29 -3.65
CA VAL A 126 -8.73 4.27 -3.70
C VAL A 126 -8.76 3.43 -2.43
N THR A 127 -9.95 2.98 -2.06
CA THR A 127 -10.14 1.96 -1.03
C THR A 127 -9.65 0.58 -1.51
N PRO A 128 -9.38 -0.36 -0.60
CA PRO A 128 -9.19 -1.75 -0.97
C PRO A 128 -10.37 -2.34 -1.78
N ALA A 129 -11.60 -1.88 -1.51
CA ALA A 129 -12.79 -2.35 -2.24
C ALA A 129 -12.80 -1.88 -3.69
N GLU A 130 -12.44 -0.61 -3.93
CA GLU A 130 -12.32 -0.06 -5.27
C GLU A 130 -11.17 -0.70 -6.03
N MET A 131 -10.01 -0.89 -5.39
CA MET A 131 -8.89 -1.61 -5.99
C MET A 131 -9.28 -3.03 -6.44
N VAL A 132 -10.06 -3.75 -5.62
CA VAL A 132 -10.54 -5.09 -6.01
C VAL A 132 -11.46 -5.03 -7.24
N ARG A 133 -12.27 -3.99 -7.40
CA ARG A 133 -13.09 -3.80 -8.61
C ARG A 133 -12.24 -3.50 -9.83
N ILE A 134 -11.27 -2.59 -9.70
CA ILE A 134 -10.32 -2.24 -10.78
C ILE A 134 -9.54 -3.48 -11.25
N LEU A 135 -9.17 -4.38 -10.34
CA LEU A 135 -8.49 -5.65 -10.68
C LEU A 135 -9.36 -6.66 -11.43
N ALA A 136 -10.68 -6.52 -11.36
CA ALA A 136 -11.65 -7.43 -11.97
C ALA A 136 -11.96 -7.05 -13.43
N ASP A 137 -11.73 -5.79 -13.80
CA ASP A 137 -11.81 -5.29 -15.18
C ASP A 137 -10.66 -5.87 -16.06
#